data_AF-A0A2D4I225-F1
#
_entry.id   AF-A0A2D4I225-F1
#
_cell.length_a   1.000
_cell.length_b   1.000
_cell.length_c   1.000
_cell.angle_alpha   90.00
_cell.angle_beta   90.00
_cell.angle_gamma   90.00
#
_symmetry.space_group_name_H-M   'P 1'
#
loop_
_entity.id
_entity.type
_entity.pdbx_description
1 polymer ?
#
loop_
_entity_poly.entity_id
_entity_poly.type
_entity_poly.pdbx_seq_one_letter_code
_entity_poly.pdbx_strand_id
1 'polypeptide(L)'
;SKTVYGCCPDNVTLALGVGSAGCPSTCHCNPYGSYGGSCDPSTGQCSCKPGVGGLKCDRCEPGFWNFRGIVTDSKSGCTPCHCDPVGSVRDDCEQMTGLCSCKPGITGTKCKQCPSGSKLGMSGCEKDLSAPSSCAEMSCEFGASCVEVNGLPQCECPSLLCTEADTSKVCGSDGVTYGDQCQLRTIACRQGKVIEVKHLGQCAESH
;
A
#
# COMPACT_ATOMS: atom_id res chain seq x y z
N SER A 1 20.79 -30.06 -38.06
CA SER A 1 20.31 -29.13 -39.10
C SER A 1 20.90 -27.76 -38.80
N LYS A 2 21.77 -27.21 -39.66
CA LYS A 2 22.34 -25.86 -39.49
C LYS A 2 21.50 -24.91 -40.35
N THR A 3 20.89 -23.88 -39.76
CA THR A 3 20.16 -22.87 -40.54
C THR A 3 21.15 -22.04 -41.37
N VAL A 4 20.72 -21.55 -42.54
CA VAL A 4 21.56 -20.73 -43.43
C VAL A 4 21.94 -19.37 -42.81
N TYR A 5 21.27 -18.99 -41.72
CA TYR A 5 21.38 -17.68 -41.07
C TYR A 5 22.30 -17.66 -39.84
N GLY A 6 22.89 -18.80 -39.45
CA GLY A 6 23.83 -18.86 -38.32
C GLY A 6 23.17 -18.92 -36.95
N CYS A 7 23.95 -18.64 -35.90
CA CYS A 7 23.48 -18.60 -34.51
C CYS A 7 23.10 -17.17 -34.08
N CYS A 8 22.24 -17.11 -33.08
CA CYS A 8 21.83 -15.91 -32.39
C CYS A 8 22.93 -15.36 -31.47
N PRO A 9 22.79 -14.11 -30.96
CA PRO A 9 23.80 -13.50 -30.09
C PRO A 9 24.08 -14.25 -28.78
N ASP A 10 23.18 -15.16 -28.40
CA ASP A 10 23.34 -16.08 -27.26
C ASP A 10 24.25 -17.28 -27.57
N ASN A 11 24.72 -17.43 -28.82
CA ASN A 11 25.53 -18.55 -29.34
C ASN A 11 24.90 -19.95 -29.20
N VAL A 12 23.63 -20.03 -28.79
CA VAL A 12 22.93 -21.29 -28.52
C VAL A 12 21.74 -21.45 -29.48
N THR A 13 21.02 -20.37 -29.75
CA THR A 13 19.81 -20.40 -30.59
C THR A 13 20.17 -20.25 -32.06
N LEU A 14 19.47 -20.95 -32.96
CA LEU A 14 19.65 -20.80 -34.42
C LEU A 14 18.81 -19.63 -34.93
N ALA A 15 19.42 -18.72 -35.68
CA ALA A 15 18.72 -17.62 -36.31
C ALA A 15 17.77 -18.12 -37.40
N LEU A 16 16.58 -17.53 -37.48
CA LEU A 16 15.52 -17.87 -38.44
C LEU A 16 15.55 -16.97 -39.69
N GLY A 17 16.36 -15.91 -39.71
CA GLY A 17 16.51 -15.03 -40.87
C GLY A 17 17.69 -14.06 -40.77
N VAL A 18 17.87 -13.26 -41.83
CA VAL A 18 18.92 -12.24 -41.93
C VAL A 18 18.81 -11.19 -40.82
N GLY A 19 19.95 -10.74 -40.29
CA GLY A 19 19.99 -9.74 -39.20
C GLY A 19 19.57 -10.28 -37.83
N SER A 20 19.86 -11.56 -37.53
CA SER A 20 19.40 -12.22 -36.30
C SER A 20 17.87 -12.28 -36.18
N ALA A 21 17.15 -12.32 -37.31
CA ALA A 21 15.70 -12.45 -37.30
C ALA A 21 15.30 -13.79 -36.68
N GLY A 22 14.37 -13.77 -35.73
CA GLY A 22 13.99 -14.94 -34.93
C GLY A 22 14.98 -15.31 -33.82
N CYS A 23 16.02 -14.51 -33.59
CA CYS A 23 16.84 -14.63 -32.40
C CYS A 23 16.20 -13.94 -31.21
N PRO A 24 16.34 -14.49 -29.98
CA PRO A 24 15.94 -13.76 -28.79
C PRO A 24 16.74 -12.45 -28.76
N SER A 25 16.04 -11.31 -28.83
CA SER A 25 16.61 -10.03 -28.43
C SER A 25 17.17 -10.19 -27.01
N THR A 26 18.31 -9.57 -26.67
CA THR A 26 18.74 -9.51 -25.27
C THR A 26 17.68 -8.75 -24.47
N CYS A 27 16.77 -9.51 -23.88
CA CYS A 27 15.61 -9.01 -23.18
C CYS A 27 16.10 -8.42 -21.86
N HIS A 28 16.14 -7.08 -21.78
CA HIS A 28 16.52 -6.37 -20.56
C HIS A 28 15.34 -6.28 -19.60
N CYS A 29 14.66 -7.41 -19.35
CA CYS A 29 13.53 -7.47 -18.45
C CYS A 29 13.98 -7.13 -17.03
N ASN A 30 13.22 -6.28 -16.35
CA ASN A 30 13.50 -5.94 -14.97
C ASN A 30 13.31 -7.18 -14.10
N PRO A 31 14.33 -7.67 -13.37
CA PRO A 31 14.26 -8.93 -12.63
C PRO A 31 13.24 -8.88 -11.48
N TYR A 32 12.92 -7.68 -10.98
CA TYR A 32 11.92 -7.51 -9.94
C TYR A 32 10.52 -7.43 -10.53
N GLY A 33 10.32 -6.69 -11.61
CA GLY A 33 9.00 -6.45 -12.21
C GLY A 33 8.53 -7.51 -13.22
N SER A 34 9.40 -8.39 -13.68
CA SER A 34 9.07 -9.48 -14.60
C SER A 34 9.11 -10.85 -13.91
N TYR A 35 8.48 -11.85 -14.53
CA TYR A 35 8.58 -13.26 -14.12
C TYR A 35 9.91 -13.91 -14.53
N GLY A 36 10.68 -13.28 -15.43
CA GLY A 36 11.95 -13.80 -15.91
C GLY A 36 12.59 -12.90 -16.96
N GLY A 37 13.80 -13.28 -17.39
CA GLY A 37 14.58 -12.54 -18.37
C GLY A 37 14.19 -12.78 -19.84
N SER A 38 13.08 -13.48 -20.12
CA SER A 38 12.61 -13.74 -21.48
C SER A 38 11.54 -12.75 -21.91
N CYS A 39 11.50 -12.45 -23.21
CA CYS A 39 10.53 -11.58 -23.83
C CYS A 39 10.03 -12.16 -25.14
N ASP A 40 8.87 -11.70 -25.60
CA ASP A 40 8.28 -12.10 -26.87
C ASP A 40 9.24 -11.74 -28.03
N PRO A 41 9.57 -12.69 -28.93
CA PRO A 41 10.59 -12.48 -29.96
C PRO A 41 10.17 -11.52 -31.09
N SER A 42 8.88 -11.20 -31.20
CA SER A 42 8.35 -10.30 -32.25
C SER A 42 8.16 -8.87 -31.77
N THR A 43 7.78 -8.70 -30.50
CA THR A 43 7.45 -7.41 -29.89
C THR A 43 8.52 -6.93 -28.90
N GLY A 44 9.34 -7.84 -28.38
CA GLY A 44 10.29 -7.56 -27.30
C GLY A 44 9.64 -7.38 -25.92
N GLN A 45 8.35 -7.69 -25.77
CA GLN A 45 7.61 -7.51 -24.51
C GLN A 45 7.98 -8.58 -23.49
N CYS A 46 8.45 -8.14 -22.32
CA CYS A 46 8.72 -9.01 -21.18
C CYS A 46 7.42 -9.47 -20.49
N SER A 47 7.45 -10.65 -19.86
CA SER A 47 6.33 -11.16 -19.05
C SER A 47 6.27 -10.43 -17.71
N CYS A 48 5.43 -9.40 -17.62
CA CYS A 48 5.32 -8.56 -16.43
C CYS A 48 4.46 -9.18 -15.33
N LYS A 49 4.82 -8.87 -14.08
CA LYS A 49 4.05 -9.18 -12.88
C LYS A 49 2.75 -8.37 -12.82
N PRO A 50 1.76 -8.75 -11.98
CA PRO A 50 0.48 -8.05 -11.90
C PRO A 50 0.64 -6.55 -11.59
N GLY A 51 -0.02 -5.72 -12.39
CA GLY A 51 0.03 -4.26 -12.25
C GLY A 51 1.38 -3.61 -12.62
N VAL A 52 2.35 -4.40 -13.09
CA VAL A 52 3.63 -3.93 -13.63
C VAL A 52 3.52 -3.86 -15.14
N GLY A 53 4.06 -2.80 -15.74
CA GLY A 53 4.01 -2.59 -17.18
C GLY A 53 5.27 -1.97 -17.76
N GLY A 54 5.17 -1.62 -19.03
CA GLY A 54 6.29 -1.23 -19.88
C GLY A 54 6.94 -2.44 -20.57
N LEU A 55 7.68 -2.16 -21.65
CA LEU A 55 8.32 -3.21 -22.47
C LEU A 55 9.25 -4.12 -21.65
N LYS A 56 9.85 -3.54 -20.61
CA LYS A 56 10.83 -4.19 -19.72
C LYS A 56 10.28 -4.46 -18.31
N CYS A 57 8.99 -4.23 -18.05
CA CYS A 57 8.37 -4.38 -16.73
C CYS A 57 9.04 -3.52 -15.63
N ASP A 58 9.31 -2.25 -15.93
CA ASP A 58 10.13 -1.34 -15.12
C ASP A 58 9.32 -0.26 -14.39
N ARG A 59 7.99 -0.28 -14.49
CA ARG A 59 7.09 0.68 -13.85
C ARG A 59 5.74 0.04 -13.54
N CYS A 60 4.94 0.70 -12.70
CA CYS A 60 3.55 0.29 -12.53
C CYS A 60 2.71 0.75 -13.73
N GLU A 61 1.67 -0.01 -14.04
CA GLU A 61 0.64 0.44 -14.98
C GLU A 61 -0.22 1.55 -14.36
N PRO A 62 -0.88 2.40 -15.18
CA PRO A 62 -1.90 3.32 -14.68
C PRO A 62 -2.94 2.58 -13.82
N GLY A 63 -3.32 3.16 -12.68
CA GLY A 63 -4.17 2.48 -11.70
C GLY A 63 -3.42 1.58 -10.72
N PHE A 64 -2.08 1.51 -10.79
CA PHE A 64 -1.22 0.80 -9.84
C PHE A 64 -0.07 1.67 -9.31
N TRP A 65 0.47 1.30 -8.15
CA TRP A 65 1.56 2.01 -7.46
C TRP A 65 2.46 1.05 -6.68
N ASN A 66 3.51 1.59 -6.07
CA ASN A 66 4.45 0.87 -5.20
C ASN A 66 5.34 -0.18 -5.89
N PHE A 67 6.02 0.20 -6.98
CA PHE A 67 6.98 -0.70 -7.65
C PHE A 67 8.08 -1.18 -6.68
N ARG A 68 8.54 -0.31 -5.77
CA ARG A 68 9.55 -0.64 -4.75
C ARG A 68 9.11 -1.69 -3.74
N GLY A 69 7.80 -1.81 -3.45
CA GLY A 69 7.24 -2.86 -2.60
C GLY A 69 7.46 -4.28 -3.14
N ILE A 70 7.73 -4.43 -4.45
CA ILE A 70 8.12 -5.71 -5.05
C ILE A 70 9.48 -6.17 -4.49
N VAL A 71 10.37 -5.22 -4.22
CA VAL A 71 11.75 -5.47 -3.73
C VAL A 71 11.78 -5.54 -2.21
N THR A 72 11.12 -4.59 -1.53
CA THR A 72 11.23 -4.44 -0.07
C THR A 72 10.29 -5.34 0.70
N ASP A 73 9.10 -5.60 0.15
CA ASP A 73 8.02 -6.28 0.86
C ASP A 73 7.73 -7.67 0.26
N SER A 74 8.61 -8.16 -0.63
CA SER A 74 8.43 -9.40 -1.41
C SER A 74 7.09 -9.49 -2.15
N LYS A 75 6.51 -8.35 -2.55
CA LYS A 75 5.25 -8.35 -3.31
C LYS A 75 5.45 -8.93 -4.70
N SER A 76 4.44 -9.63 -5.18
CA SER A 76 4.47 -10.24 -6.51
C SER A 76 4.18 -9.27 -7.65
N GLY A 77 3.91 -7.98 -7.40
CA GLY A 77 3.54 -6.98 -8.39
C GLY A 77 3.23 -5.61 -7.77
N CYS A 78 2.76 -4.65 -8.57
CA CYS A 78 2.34 -3.35 -8.06
C CYS A 78 1.00 -3.45 -7.33
N THR A 79 0.78 -2.54 -6.38
CA THR A 79 -0.47 -2.47 -5.60
C THR A 79 -1.51 -1.65 -6.36
N PRO A 80 -2.77 -2.09 -6.49
CA PRO A 80 -3.80 -1.29 -7.15
C PRO A 80 -4.08 0.02 -6.38
N CYS A 81 -4.45 1.07 -7.10
CA CYS A 81 -4.73 2.38 -6.56
C CYS A 81 -5.96 2.36 -5.66
N HIS A 82 -7.07 1.74 -6.08
CA HIS A 82 -8.35 1.72 -5.36
C HIS A 82 -8.84 3.12 -4.92
N CYS A 83 -8.69 4.10 -5.81
CA CYS A 83 -9.27 5.43 -5.65
C CYS A 83 -10.80 5.33 -5.62
N ASP A 84 -11.44 6.06 -4.71
CA ASP A 84 -12.90 6.06 -4.65
C ASP A 84 -13.50 6.71 -5.90
N PRO A 85 -14.44 6.05 -6.60
CA PRO A 85 -14.98 6.58 -7.86
C PRO A 85 -15.84 7.84 -7.67
N VAL A 86 -16.45 8.02 -6.50
CA VAL A 86 -17.19 9.25 -6.19
C VAL A 86 -16.24 10.31 -5.69
N GLY A 87 -15.33 9.95 -4.79
CA GLY A 87 -14.48 10.90 -4.11
C GLY A 87 -13.25 11.38 -4.88
N SER A 88 -12.81 10.63 -5.88
CA SER A 88 -11.62 10.94 -6.68
C SER A 88 -11.99 11.61 -8.00
N VAL A 89 -11.08 12.42 -8.53
CA VAL A 89 -11.20 13.05 -9.85
C VAL A 89 -10.97 12.02 -10.97
N ARG A 90 -10.10 11.03 -10.71
CA ARG A 90 -9.68 9.96 -11.63
C ARG A 90 -9.45 8.66 -10.86
N ASP A 91 -9.35 7.55 -11.58
CA ASP A 91 -9.09 6.21 -11.02
C ASP A 91 -7.60 5.89 -10.84
N ASP A 92 -6.70 6.63 -11.48
CA ASP A 92 -5.26 6.54 -11.29
C ASP A 92 -4.77 7.32 -10.06
N CYS A 93 -3.59 6.94 -9.57
CA CYS A 93 -2.97 7.52 -8.39
C CYS A 93 -1.47 7.76 -8.61
N GLU A 94 -0.86 8.52 -7.72
CA GLU A 94 0.59 8.73 -7.73
C GLU A 94 1.33 7.38 -7.60
N GLN A 95 2.12 7.01 -8.60
CA GLN A 95 2.73 5.67 -8.72
C GLN A 95 3.63 5.26 -7.54
N MET A 96 4.05 6.20 -6.71
CA MET A 96 5.00 5.96 -5.64
C MET A 96 4.34 5.86 -4.25
N THR A 97 3.33 6.68 -3.97
CA THR A 97 2.65 6.75 -2.66
C THR A 97 1.26 6.13 -2.68
N GLY A 98 0.67 5.95 -3.87
CA GLY A 98 -0.70 5.52 -4.04
C GLY A 98 -1.74 6.61 -3.73
N LEU A 99 -1.32 7.87 -3.65
CA LEU A 99 -2.19 9.00 -3.35
C LEU A 99 -3.10 9.31 -4.56
N CYS A 100 -4.41 9.25 -4.32
CA CYS A 100 -5.43 9.60 -5.28
C CYS A 100 -5.65 11.13 -5.33
N SER A 101 -6.07 11.65 -6.49
CA SER A 101 -6.46 13.06 -6.63
C SER A 101 -7.89 13.24 -6.17
N CYS A 102 -8.10 13.81 -4.98
CA CYS A 102 -9.43 13.96 -4.38
C CYS A 102 -10.19 15.17 -4.91
N LYS A 103 -11.52 15.03 -5.00
CA LYS A 103 -12.43 16.16 -5.25
C LYS A 103 -12.46 17.11 -4.04
N PRO A 104 -12.86 18.38 -4.22
CA PRO A 104 -12.94 19.34 -3.13
C PRO A 104 -13.79 18.83 -1.96
N GLY A 105 -13.30 19.03 -0.73
CA GLY A 105 -13.98 18.61 0.50
C GLY A 105 -13.81 17.13 0.87
N ILE A 106 -13.10 16.34 0.06
CA ILE A 106 -12.82 14.92 0.29
C ILE A 106 -11.33 14.73 0.53
N THR A 107 -10.98 13.91 1.51
CA THR A 107 -9.59 13.69 1.94
C THR A 107 -9.24 12.19 2.04
N GLY A 108 -7.99 11.93 2.42
CA GLY A 108 -7.43 10.59 2.56
C GLY A 108 -6.75 10.07 1.30
N THR A 109 -5.90 9.05 1.45
CA THR A 109 -5.08 8.52 0.34
C THR A 109 -5.91 7.90 -0.79
N LYS A 110 -7.15 7.50 -0.49
CA LYS A 110 -8.11 6.89 -1.41
C LYS A 110 -9.36 7.74 -1.65
N CYS A 111 -9.36 8.99 -1.16
CA CYS A 111 -10.47 9.94 -1.29
C CYS A 111 -11.81 9.41 -0.75
N LYS A 112 -11.77 8.84 0.46
CA LYS A 112 -12.95 8.26 1.14
C LYS A 112 -13.38 9.04 2.38
N GLN A 113 -12.56 9.98 2.82
CA GLN A 113 -12.77 10.67 4.09
C GLN A 113 -13.51 11.97 3.85
N CYS A 114 -14.57 12.16 4.63
CA CYS A 114 -15.34 13.40 4.70
C CYS A 114 -15.12 14.06 6.06
N PRO A 115 -15.44 15.36 6.20
CA PRO A 115 -15.46 16.03 7.49
C PRO A 115 -16.38 15.32 8.50
N SER A 116 -16.09 15.48 9.80
CA SER A 116 -16.88 14.90 10.89
C SER A 116 -18.37 15.21 10.75
N GLY A 117 -19.23 14.20 10.97
CA GLY A 117 -20.68 14.32 10.77
C GLY A 117 -21.15 14.23 9.30
N SER A 118 -20.24 13.94 8.36
CA SER A 118 -20.56 13.68 6.96
C SER A 118 -19.94 12.36 6.48
N LYS A 119 -20.59 11.71 5.52
CA LYS A 119 -20.09 10.49 4.87
C LYS A 119 -20.06 10.66 3.37
N LEU A 120 -19.23 9.86 2.71
CA LEU A 120 -19.19 9.83 1.25
C LEU A 120 -20.46 9.15 0.72
N GLY A 121 -21.36 9.93 0.17
CA GLY A 121 -22.57 9.48 -0.52
C GLY A 121 -22.37 9.41 -2.03
N MET A 122 -23.46 9.45 -2.80
CA MET A 122 -23.40 9.35 -4.27
C MET A 122 -22.94 10.65 -4.93
N SER A 123 -23.15 11.78 -4.25
CA SER A 123 -22.85 13.12 -4.77
C SER A 123 -21.62 13.78 -4.14
N GLY A 124 -20.91 13.07 -3.26
CA GLY A 124 -19.77 13.59 -2.50
C GLY A 124 -20.02 13.46 -0.99
N CYS A 125 -19.50 14.41 -0.20
CA CYS A 125 -19.76 14.41 1.24
C CYS A 125 -21.18 14.89 1.54
N GLU A 126 -21.97 14.00 2.10
CA GLU A 126 -23.36 14.23 2.50
C GLU A 126 -23.47 14.11 4.02
N LYS A 127 -24.41 14.85 4.62
CA LYS A 127 -24.61 14.82 6.08
C LYS A 127 -24.97 13.39 6.51
N ASP A 128 -24.18 12.85 7.44
CA ASP A 128 -24.44 11.52 7.95
C ASP A 128 -25.46 11.59 9.07
N LEU A 129 -26.73 11.32 8.74
CA LEU A 129 -27.82 11.30 9.72
C LEU A 129 -27.67 10.21 10.81
N SER A 130 -26.78 9.24 10.58
CA SER A 130 -26.40 8.23 11.57
C SER A 130 -25.16 8.60 12.40
N ALA A 131 -24.50 9.72 12.10
CA ALA A 131 -23.37 10.15 12.91
C ALA A 131 -23.86 10.67 14.28
N PRO A 132 -23.22 10.27 15.37
CA PRO A 132 -23.58 10.73 16.71
C PRO A 132 -23.43 12.24 16.82
N SER A 133 -24.36 12.86 17.53
CA SER A 133 -24.42 14.31 17.70
C SER A 133 -23.59 14.82 18.88
N SER A 134 -23.22 13.92 19.80
CA SER A 134 -22.39 14.19 20.96
C SER A 134 -21.62 12.95 21.43
N CYS A 135 -20.64 13.15 22.31
CA CYS A 135 -19.85 12.09 22.92
C CYS A 135 -20.66 11.15 23.82
N ALA A 136 -21.89 11.53 24.20
CA ALA A 136 -22.79 10.63 24.92
C ALA A 136 -23.31 9.49 24.02
N GLU A 137 -23.34 9.70 22.71
CA GLU A 137 -23.83 8.73 21.71
C GLU A 137 -22.69 8.05 20.94
N MET A 138 -21.45 8.56 21.06
CA MET A 138 -20.28 8.05 20.35
C MET A 138 -19.49 7.05 21.22
N SER A 139 -19.20 5.87 20.66
CA SER A 139 -18.26 4.91 21.24
C SER A 139 -16.96 4.92 20.43
N CYS A 140 -15.85 5.25 21.08
CA CYS A 140 -14.54 5.31 20.46
C CYS A 140 -13.79 3.99 20.56
N GLU A 141 -13.26 3.53 19.44
CA GLU A 141 -12.52 2.26 19.35
C GLU A 141 -11.02 2.44 19.61
N PHE A 142 -10.33 1.32 19.84
CA PHE A 142 -8.87 1.24 19.97
C PHE A 142 -8.28 2.11 21.11
N GLY A 143 -9.07 2.38 22.15
CA GLY A 143 -8.63 3.15 23.31
C GLY A 143 -8.60 4.67 23.08
N ALA A 144 -9.27 5.17 22.04
CA ALA A 144 -9.50 6.59 21.86
C ALA A 144 -10.54 7.13 22.87
N SER A 145 -10.39 8.40 23.24
CA SER A 145 -11.36 9.13 24.06
C SER A 145 -12.17 10.07 23.19
N CYS A 146 -13.48 10.17 23.45
CA CYS A 146 -14.31 11.14 22.76
C CYS A 146 -14.12 12.55 23.33
N VAL A 147 -13.94 13.52 22.45
CA VAL A 147 -13.86 14.95 22.75
C VAL A 147 -14.79 15.75 21.83
N GLU A 148 -15.35 16.84 22.34
CA GLU A 148 -16.22 17.75 21.55
C GLU A 148 -15.36 18.83 20.90
N VAL A 149 -15.17 18.77 19.58
CA VAL A 149 -14.38 19.73 18.81
C VAL A 149 -15.31 20.51 17.88
N ASN A 150 -15.41 21.82 18.09
CA ASN A 150 -16.34 22.70 17.35
C ASN A 150 -17.82 22.25 17.43
N GLY A 151 -18.22 21.66 18.56
CA GLY A 151 -19.59 21.19 18.80
C GLY A 151 -19.93 19.87 18.08
N LEU A 152 -18.91 19.10 17.67
CA LEU A 152 -19.07 17.76 17.13
C LEU A 152 -18.20 16.77 17.92
N PRO A 153 -18.71 15.55 18.16
CA PRO A 153 -17.94 14.51 18.83
C PRO A 153 -16.85 13.96 17.92
N GLN A 154 -15.64 13.82 18.45
CA GLN A 154 -14.47 13.30 17.75
C GLN A 154 -13.67 12.37 18.66
N CYS A 155 -13.29 11.20 18.15
CA CYS A 155 -12.39 10.28 18.86
C CYS A 155 -10.93 10.72 18.70
N GLU A 156 -10.26 11.00 19.81
CA GLU A 156 -8.85 11.34 19.84
C GLU A 156 -8.04 10.28 20.59
N CYS A 157 -6.92 9.87 19.97
CA CYS A 157 -5.98 8.96 20.61
C CYS A 157 -5.18 9.68 21.71
N PRO A 158 -4.77 8.95 22.77
CA PRO A 158 -3.88 9.50 23.80
C PRO A 158 -2.64 10.15 23.21
N SER A 159 -2.08 11.13 23.93
CA SER A 159 -0.86 11.81 23.51
C SER A 159 0.34 10.85 23.50
N LEU A 160 1.35 11.16 22.68
CA LEU A 160 2.63 10.42 22.72
C LEU A 160 3.47 10.77 23.96
N LEU A 161 3.08 11.79 24.71
CA LEU A 161 3.74 12.22 25.94
C LEU A 161 3.10 11.47 27.11
N CYS A 162 3.69 10.31 27.40
CA CYS A 162 3.36 9.54 28.60
C CYS A 162 4.02 10.24 29.79
N THR A 163 3.22 10.94 30.61
CA THR A 163 3.71 11.71 31.77
C THR A 163 4.18 10.82 32.92
N GLU A 164 3.76 9.56 32.93
CA GLU A 164 4.25 8.52 33.82
C GLU A 164 5.11 7.55 33.02
N ALA A 165 6.40 7.87 32.87
CA ALA A 165 7.37 6.98 32.25
C ALA A 165 7.68 5.80 33.19
N ASP A 166 6.71 4.89 33.37
CA ASP A 166 7.05 3.55 33.81
C ASP A 166 7.86 2.91 32.68
N THR A 167 9.19 2.94 32.79
CA THR A 167 10.12 2.43 31.76
C THR A 167 10.07 0.90 31.61
N SER A 168 9.01 0.27 32.14
CA SER A 168 8.77 -1.16 32.03
C SER A 168 8.34 -1.48 30.61
N LYS A 169 9.26 -2.06 29.84
CA LYS A 169 8.93 -2.59 28.50
C LYS A 169 7.79 -3.59 28.61
N VAL A 170 6.95 -3.65 27.59
CA VAL A 170 5.85 -4.62 27.51
C VAL A 170 5.83 -5.32 26.17
N CYS A 171 5.46 -6.60 26.18
CA CYS A 171 5.25 -7.38 24.98
C CYS A 171 3.78 -7.27 24.57
N GLY A 172 3.54 -6.77 23.36
CA GLY A 172 2.20 -6.71 22.77
C GLY A 172 1.71 -8.08 22.30
N SER A 173 0.40 -8.22 22.21
CA SER A 173 -0.28 -9.35 21.58
C SER A 173 0.06 -9.52 20.09
N ASP A 174 0.58 -8.48 19.45
CA ASP A 174 1.12 -8.47 18.09
C ASP A 174 2.57 -8.98 17.99
N GLY A 175 3.18 -9.37 19.11
CA GLY A 175 4.57 -9.83 19.17
C GLY A 175 5.60 -8.71 19.11
N VAL A 176 5.17 -7.44 19.17
CA VAL A 176 6.08 -6.29 19.16
C VAL A 176 6.38 -5.86 20.59
N THR A 177 7.64 -5.50 20.85
CA THR A 177 8.04 -4.92 22.14
C THR A 177 7.83 -3.41 22.13
N TYR A 178 7.13 -2.91 23.13
CA TYR A 178 6.88 -1.49 23.34
C TYR A 178 7.69 -0.98 24.53
N GLY A 179 8.05 0.30 24.50
CA GLY A 179 8.81 0.99 25.53
C GLY A 179 8.09 1.01 26.88
N ASP A 180 6.76 1.15 26.86
CA ASP A 180 5.89 1.04 28.02
C ASP A 180 4.42 0.77 27.61
N GLN A 181 3.56 0.56 28.59
CA GLN A 181 2.13 0.33 28.41
C GLN A 181 1.39 1.51 27.77
N CYS A 182 1.80 2.75 28.07
CA CYS A 182 1.19 3.95 27.51
C CYS A 182 1.53 4.09 26.03
N GLN A 183 2.79 3.89 25.64
CA GLN A 183 3.24 3.86 24.27
C GLN A 183 2.50 2.79 23.47
N LEU A 184 2.33 1.58 24.02
CA LEU A 184 1.55 0.52 23.38
C LEU A 184 0.13 0.99 23.07
N ARG A 185 -0.59 1.57 24.05
CA ARG A 185 -1.97 2.05 23.86
C ARG A 185 -2.05 3.16 22.81
N THR A 186 -1.14 4.14 22.87
CA THR A 186 -1.12 5.25 21.91
C THR A 186 -0.85 4.77 20.49
N ILE A 187 0.08 3.85 20.31
CA ILE A 187 0.40 3.29 18.99
C ILE A 187 -0.74 2.41 18.48
N ALA A 188 -1.31 1.56 19.33
CA ALA A 188 -2.46 0.72 19.00
C ALA A 188 -3.65 1.56 18.49
N CYS A 189 -3.99 2.62 19.22
CA CYS A 189 -5.05 3.56 18.85
C CYS A 189 -4.81 4.19 17.49
N ARG A 190 -3.61 4.76 17.26
CA ARG A 190 -3.27 5.45 16.00
C ARG A 190 -3.20 4.51 14.80
N GLN A 191 -2.88 3.24 15.02
CA GLN A 191 -2.90 2.21 13.99
C GLN A 191 -4.29 1.61 13.75
N GLY A 192 -5.28 1.93 14.59
CA GLY A 192 -6.62 1.32 14.52
C GLY A 192 -6.58 -0.18 14.78
N LYS A 193 -5.76 -0.62 15.74
CA LYS A 193 -5.59 -2.03 16.12
C LYS A 193 -5.86 -2.22 17.60
N VAL A 194 -6.50 -3.33 17.95
CA VAL A 194 -6.60 -3.77 19.35
C VAL A 194 -5.32 -4.52 19.68
N ILE A 195 -4.46 -3.88 20.46
CA ILE A 195 -3.21 -4.49 20.96
C ILE A 195 -3.28 -4.45 22.48
N GLU A 196 -3.31 -5.63 23.09
CA GLU A 196 -3.24 -5.81 24.53
C GLU A 196 -1.82 -6.18 24.96
N VAL A 197 -1.47 -5.91 26.23
CA VAL A 197 -0.22 -6.41 26.80
C VAL A 197 -0.35 -7.90 27.04
N LYS A 198 0.51 -8.67 26.38
CA LYS A 198 0.62 -10.11 26.56
C LYS A 198 1.37 -10.45 27.85
N HIS A 199 2.48 -9.76 28.12
CA HIS A 199 3.21 -9.84 29.37
C HIS A 199 4.15 -8.64 29.56
N LEU A 200 4.62 -8.44 30.79
CA LEU A 200 5.67 -7.46 31.10
C LEU A 200 7.03 -7.95 30.58
N GLY A 201 7.89 -7.01 30.16
CA GLY A 201 9.18 -7.29 29.53
C GLY A 201 9.14 -7.30 28.01
N GLN A 202 10.27 -7.65 27.40
CA GLN A 202 10.41 -7.74 25.94
C GLN A 202 9.80 -9.04 25.42
N CYS A 203 9.25 -9.04 24.21
CA CYS A 203 8.85 -10.27 23.55
C CYS A 203 10.08 -11.17 23.32
N ALA A 204 9.90 -12.49 23.46
CA ALA A 204 10.96 -13.43 23.12
C ALA A 204 11.29 -13.35 21.62
N GLU A 205 12.57 -13.32 21.26
CA GLU A 205 12.97 -13.48 19.87
C GLU A 205 12.63 -14.90 19.43
N SER A 206 11.78 -15.03 18.43
CA SER A 206 11.55 -16.30 17.75
C SER A 206 12.79 -16.63 16.92
N HIS A 207 13.66 -17.47 17.46
CA HIS A 207 14.77 -18.10 16.74
C HIS A 207 14.28 -19.11 15.70
#